data_AF-A0A371KXH2-F1
#
_entry.id   AF-A0A371KXH2-F1
#
_cell.length_a   1.000
_cell.length_b   1.000
_cell.length_c   1.000
_cell.angle_alpha   90.00
_cell.angle_beta   90.00
_cell.angle_gamma   90.00
#
_symmetry.space_group_name_H-M   'P 1'
#
loop_
_entity.id
_entity.type
_entity.pdbx_description
1 polymer ?
#
loop_
_entity_poly.entity_id
_entity_poly.type
_entity_poly.pdbx_seq_one_letter_code
_entity_poly.pdbx_strand_id
1 'polypeptide(L)'
;MNALVSDTWGRRALIGLLVLVVLAPVFGWASGAVGYAEPLENAAEETGAADAADPVSPGLLPDYSVPGLSSPLGTLVSAVVGTGLTLAVGVGVGRLLEQ
;
A
#
# COMPACT_ATOMS: atom_id res chain seq x y z
N MET A 1 26.96 -12.89 -3.01
CA MET A 1 25.60 -13.06 -3.55
C MET A 1 24.65 -13.05 -2.37
N ASN A 2 23.70 -12.10 -2.30
CA ASN A 2 22.82 -11.90 -1.15
C ASN A 2 22.04 -13.18 -0.80
N ALA A 3 22.11 -13.63 0.45
CA ALA A 3 21.45 -14.85 0.94
C ALA A 3 19.92 -14.88 0.68
N LEU A 4 19.30 -13.70 0.54
CA LEU A 4 17.88 -13.53 0.19
C LEU A 4 17.50 -14.06 -1.20
N VAL A 5 18.47 -14.20 -2.12
CA VAL A 5 18.23 -14.67 -3.50
C VAL A 5 18.54 -16.17 -3.65
N SER A 6 19.37 -16.73 -2.78
CA SER A 6 19.72 -18.16 -2.79
C SER A 6 18.69 -19.04 -2.07
N ASP A 7 17.92 -18.47 -1.14
CA ASP A 7 16.85 -19.19 -0.45
C ASP A 7 15.59 -19.29 -1.33
N THR A 8 15.11 -20.51 -1.55
CA THR A 8 13.96 -20.79 -2.41
C THR A 8 12.68 -20.16 -1.84
N TRP A 9 12.58 -20.07 -0.51
CA TRP A 9 11.44 -19.44 0.15
C TRP A 9 11.48 -17.93 -0.01
N GLY A 10 12.60 -17.27 0.29
CA GLY A 10 12.77 -15.82 0.11
C GLY A 10 12.47 -15.36 -1.32
N ARG A 11 12.96 -16.10 -2.33
CA ARG A 11 12.65 -15.82 -3.74
C ARG A 11 11.15 -15.93 -4.05
N ARG A 12 10.47 -16.97 -3.54
CA ARG A 12 9.01 -17.15 -3.74
C ARG A 12 8.22 -16.03 -3.06
N ALA A 13 8.62 -15.63 -1.86
CA ALA A 13 7.99 -14.53 -1.12
C ALA A 13 8.11 -13.20 -1.90
N LEU A 14 9.29 -12.87 -2.42
CA LEU A 14 9.50 -11.67 -3.24
C LEU A 14 8.68 -11.68 -4.53
N ILE A 15 8.55 -12.84 -5.19
CA ILE A 15 7.67 -12.98 -6.35
C ILE A 15 6.21 -12.76 -5.95
N GLY A 16 5.77 -13.31 -4.83
CA GLY A 16 4.43 -13.08 -4.29
C GLY A 16 4.16 -11.60 -4.02
N LEU A 17 5.10 -10.90 -3.39
CA LEU A 17 5.00 -9.45 -3.17
C LEU A 17 4.92 -8.68 -4.48
N LEU A 18 5.75 -9.02 -5.47
CA LEU A 18 5.71 -8.39 -6.79
C LEU A 18 4.34 -8.57 -7.45
N VAL A 19 3.78 -9.79 -7.40
CA VAL A 19 2.45 -10.08 -7.93
C VAL A 19 1.38 -9.23 -7.22
N LEU A 20 1.42 -9.14 -5.89
CA LEU A 20 0.48 -8.32 -5.13
C LEU A 20 0.59 -6.83 -5.46
N VAL A 21 1.81 -6.30 -5.60
CA VAL A 21 2.05 -4.91 -6.00
C VAL A 21 1.45 -4.62 -7.38
N VAL A 22 1.62 -5.53 -8.35
CA VAL A 22 1.05 -5.37 -9.69
C VAL A 22 -0.47 -5.49 -9.69
N LEU A 23 -1.03 -6.34 -8.82
CA LEU A 23 -2.49 -6.51 -8.69
C LEU A 23 -3.18 -5.40 -7.88
N ALA A 24 -2.45 -4.64 -7.06
CA ALA A 24 -3.01 -3.55 -6.25
C ALA A 24 -3.89 -2.56 -7.03
N PRO A 25 -3.46 -1.97 -8.18
CA PRO A 25 -4.34 -1.10 -8.96
C PRO A 25 -5.57 -1.81 -9.54
N VAL A 26 -5.49 -3.11 -9.80
CA VAL A 26 -6.63 -3.90 -10.28
C VAL A 26 -7.68 -4.02 -9.17
N PHE A 27 -7.27 -4.25 -7.93
CA PHE A 27 -8.18 -4.28 -6.79
C PHE A 27 -8.83 -2.90 -6.53
N GLY A 28 -8.05 -1.82 -6.64
CA GLY A 28 -8.58 -0.45 -6.51
C GLY A 28 -9.57 -0.09 -7.60
N TRP A 29 -9.36 -0.57 -8.83
CA TRP A 29 -10.36 -0.42 -9.90
C TRP A 29 -11.60 -1.28 -9.64
N ALA A 30 -11.40 -2.54 -9.24
CA ALA A 30 -12.49 -3.49 -9.02
C ALA A 30 -13.43 -3.05 -7.88
N SER A 31 -12.91 -2.43 -6.82
CA SER A 31 -13.74 -1.88 -5.74
C SER A 31 -14.70 -0.80 -6.26
N GLY A 32 -14.22 0.11 -7.10
CA GLY A 32 -15.07 1.10 -7.77
C GLY A 32 -16.09 0.46 -8.71
N ALA A 33 -15.70 -0.57 -9.47
CA ALA A 33 -16.58 -1.26 -10.40
C ALA A 33 -17.76 -1.97 -9.71
N VAL A 34 -17.60 -2.40 -8.47
CA VAL A 34 -18.67 -3.04 -7.67
C VAL A 34 -19.39 -2.08 -6.74
N GLY A 35 -19.05 -0.79 -6.77
CA GLY A 35 -19.61 0.21 -5.85
C GLY A 35 -19.29 -0.09 -4.39
N TYR A 36 -18.10 -0.63 -4.11
CA TYR A 36 -17.66 -0.84 -2.73
C TYR A 36 -17.51 0.51 -2.03
N ALA A 37 -18.19 0.64 -0.90
CA ALA A 37 -18.04 1.75 0.03
C ALA A 37 -17.76 1.18 1.43
N GLU A 38 -16.84 1.81 2.16
CA GLU A 38 -16.51 1.37 3.51
C GLU A 38 -17.66 1.70 4.47
N PRO A 39 -17.97 0.83 5.45
CA PRO A 39 -19.02 1.11 6.43
C PRO A 39 -18.85 2.44 7.16
N LEU A 40 -17.60 2.86 7.39
CA LEU A 40 -17.27 4.14 8.01
C LEU A 40 -17.55 5.33 7.09
N GLU A 41 -17.29 5.20 5.79
CA GLU A 41 -17.62 6.22 4.78
C GLU A 41 -19.14 6.47 4.75
N ASN A 42 -19.93 5.40 4.68
CA ASN A 42 -21.39 5.49 4.68
C ASN A 42 -21.94 6.13 5.96
N ALA A 43 -21.38 5.77 7.13
CA ALA A 43 -21.77 6.36 8.40
C ALA A 43 -21.39 7.85 8.48
N ALA A 44 -20.23 8.22 7.91
CA ALA A 44 -19.81 9.61 7.83
C ALA A 44 -20.74 10.43 6.92
N GLU A 45 -21.16 9.89 5.77
CA GLU A 45 -22.16 10.52 4.91
C GLU A 45 -23.52 10.68 5.61
N GLU A 46 -24.02 9.63 6.26
CA GLU A 46 -25.33 9.63 6.94
C GLU A 46 -25.37 10.64 8.11
N THR A 47 -24.24 10.86 8.77
CA THR A 47 -24.11 11.80 9.89
C THR A 47 -23.67 13.20 9.48
N GLY A 48 -23.41 13.44 8.19
CA GLY A 48 -22.85 14.70 7.68
C GLY A 48 -21.41 14.97 8.13
N ALA A 49 -20.71 13.95 8.63
CA ALA A 49 -19.33 14.03 9.10
C ALA A 49 -18.29 13.86 7.97
N ALA A 50 -18.71 13.49 6.75
CA ALA A 50 -17.81 13.34 5.61
C ALA A 50 -17.00 14.62 5.33
N ASP A 51 -17.64 15.79 5.38
CA ASP A 51 -17.01 17.09 5.15
C ASP A 51 -16.15 17.58 6.34
N ALA A 52 -16.23 16.93 7.50
CA ALA A 52 -15.45 17.27 8.69
C ALA A 52 -14.09 16.55 8.75
N ALA A 53 -13.79 15.71 7.76
CA ALA A 53 -12.55 14.96 7.67
C ALA A 53 -11.39 15.89 7.23
N ASP A 54 -10.77 16.57 8.20
CA ASP A 54 -9.52 17.29 7.98
C ASP A 54 -8.36 16.47 8.56
N PRO A 55 -7.49 15.88 7.73
CA PRO A 55 -6.44 14.98 8.20
C PRO A 55 -5.41 15.75 9.03
N VAL A 56 -5.40 15.50 10.35
CA VAL A 56 -4.44 16.10 11.30
C VAL A 56 -2.99 15.75 10.95
N SER A 57 -2.78 14.58 10.33
CA SER A 57 -1.49 14.16 9.80
C SER A 57 -1.72 13.42 8.48
N PRO A 58 -1.65 14.11 7.32
CA PRO A 58 -1.70 13.41 6.04
C PRO A 58 -0.46 12.51 5.95
N GLY A 59 -0.70 11.22 5.70
CA GLY A 59 0.39 10.26 5.47
C GLY A 59 1.24 10.65 4.27
N LEU A 60 2.34 9.93 4.02
CA LEU A 60 3.26 10.22 2.91
C LEU A 60 2.56 10.24 1.53
N LEU A 61 1.57 9.36 1.34
CA LEU A 61 0.79 9.17 0.12
C LEU A 61 -0.68 8.98 0.52
N PRO A 62 -1.40 10.07 0.89
CA PRO A 62 -2.78 9.99 1.35
C PRO A 62 -3.66 9.44 0.24
N ASP A 63 -4.56 8.52 0.57
CA ASP A 63 -5.44 7.81 -0.38
C ASP A 63 -4.70 7.16 -1.55
N TYR A 64 -3.43 6.79 -1.33
CA TYR A 64 -2.53 6.27 -2.35
C TYR A 64 -2.31 7.24 -3.54
N SER A 65 -2.59 8.52 -3.33
CA SER A 65 -2.45 9.56 -4.35
C SER A 65 -0.99 9.99 -4.52
N VAL A 66 -0.62 10.25 -5.77
CA VAL A 66 0.69 10.80 -6.15
C VAL A 66 0.43 11.98 -7.08
N PRO A 67 0.94 13.19 -6.77
CA PRO A 67 0.75 14.36 -7.61
C PRO A 67 1.18 14.10 -9.06
N GLY A 68 0.30 14.42 -10.01
CA GLY A 68 0.56 14.25 -11.45
C GLY A 68 0.34 12.82 -11.99
N LEU A 69 -0.07 11.86 -11.16
CA LEU A 69 -0.44 10.51 -11.60
C LEU A 69 -1.94 10.26 -11.51
N SER A 70 -2.46 9.41 -12.39
CA SER A 70 -3.83 8.90 -12.27
C SER A 70 -3.95 7.96 -11.07
N SER A 71 -5.16 7.79 -10.54
CA SER A 71 -5.40 6.94 -9.36
C SER A 71 -4.77 5.53 -9.48
N PRO A 72 -4.93 4.76 -10.58
CA PRO A 72 -4.28 3.45 -10.69
C PRO A 72 -2.75 3.51 -10.65
N LEU A 73 -2.14 4.53 -11.26
CA LEU A 73 -0.68 4.71 -11.23
C LEU A 73 -0.21 5.17 -9.84
N GLY A 74 -0.98 6.02 -9.16
CA GLY A 74 -0.76 6.40 -7.78
C GLY A 74 -0.80 5.19 -6.84
N THR A 75 -1.80 4.31 -6.99
CA THR A 75 -1.93 3.06 -6.23
C THR A 75 -0.72 2.16 -6.46
N LEU A 76 -0.27 1.99 -7.71
CA LEU A 76 0.90 1.18 -8.03
C LEU A 76 2.18 1.73 -7.37
N VAL A 77 2.42 3.04 -7.49
CA VAL A 77 3.58 3.70 -6.87
C VAL A 77 3.52 3.56 -5.34
N SER A 78 2.36 3.82 -4.75
CA SER A 78 2.14 3.66 -3.31
C SER A 78 2.39 2.23 -2.84
N ALA A 79 1.96 1.23 -3.61
CA ALA A 79 2.21 -0.18 -3.31
C ALA A 79 3.71 -0.54 -3.36
N VAL A 80 4.45 -0.03 -4.36
CA VAL A 80 5.91 -0.21 -4.45
C VAL A 80 6.62 0.44 -3.26
N VAL A 81 6.28 1.70 -2.97
CA VAL A 81 6.91 2.49 -1.89
C VAL A 81 6.63 1.86 -0.53
N GLY A 82 5.38 1.53 -0.23
CA GLY A 82 5.00 0.89 1.03
C GLY A 82 5.70 -0.46 1.21
N THR A 83 5.66 -1.33 0.20
CA THR A 83 6.34 -2.63 0.23
C THR A 83 7.85 -2.48 0.46
N GLY A 84 8.49 -1.56 -0.28
CA GLY A 84 9.92 -1.27 -0.15
C GLY A 84 10.29 -0.76 1.24
N LEU A 85 9.50 0.18 1.79
CA LEU A 85 9.71 0.74 3.12
C LEU A 85 9.56 -0.33 4.20
N THR A 86 8.52 -1.15 4.15
CA THR A 86 8.32 -2.24 5.12
C THR A 86 9.48 -3.23 5.10
N LEU A 87 9.93 -3.65 3.91
CA LEU A 87 11.08 -4.54 3.78
C LEU A 87 12.37 -3.89 4.29
N ALA A 88 12.61 -2.62 3.95
CA ALA A 88 13.78 -1.88 4.39
C ALA A 88 13.83 -1.76 5.91
N VAL A 89 12.71 -1.41 6.56
CA VAL A 89 12.62 -1.34 8.02
C VAL A 89 12.80 -2.71 8.65
N GLY A 90 12.09 -3.74 8.18
CA GLY A 90 12.18 -5.08 8.76
C GLY A 90 13.59 -5.68 8.66
N VAL A 91 14.22 -5.60 7.49
CA VAL A 91 15.60 -6.04 7.30
C VAL A 91 16.59 -5.17 8.07
N GLY A 92 16.37 -3.86 8.09
CA GLY A 92 17.23 -2.90 8.80
C GLY A 92 17.25 -3.15 10.30
N VAL A 93 16.07 -3.32 10.92
CA VAL A 93 15.95 -3.66 12.35
C VAL A 93 16.56 -5.03 12.63
N GLY A 94 16.27 -6.04 11.80
CA GLY A 94 16.85 -7.38 11.96
C GLY A 94 18.39 -7.33 12.00
N ARG A 95 19.01 -6.59 11.08
CA ARG A 95 20.47 -6.40 11.05
C ARG A 95 21.03 -5.57 12.20
N LEU A 96 20.25 -4.65 12.77
CA LEU A 96 20.66 -3.90 13.94
C LEU A 96 20.70 -4.79 15.19
N LEU A 97 19.78 -5.75 15.28
CA LEU A 97 19.70 -6.69 16.40
C LEU A 97 20.72 -7.84 16.32
N GLU A 98 21.23 -8.14 15.13
CA GLU A 98 22.31 -9.12 14.92
C GLU A 98 23.70 -8.58 15.33
N GLN A 99 23.83 -7.27 15.55
CA GLN A 99 25.04 -6.61 16.05
C GLN A 99 25.14 -6.68 17.56
#